data_AF-A0A1R1HZC1-F1
#
_entry.id   AF-A0A1R1HZC1-F1
#
_cell.length_a   1.000
_cell.length_b   1.000
_cell.length_c   1.000
_cell.angle_alpha   90.00
_cell.angle_beta   90.00
_cell.angle_gamma   90.00
#
_symmetry.space_group_name_H-M   'P 1'
#
loop_
_entity.id
_entity.type
_entity.pdbx_description
1 polymer ?
#
loop_
_entity_poly.entity_id
_entity_poly.type
_entity_poly.pdbx_seq_one_letter_code
_entity_poly.pdbx_strand_id
1 'polypeptide(L)'
;MPVILFAALAGSLAIHLVALFGVDHGLFGEPPERPPLQAELRAPPPLPTPPAPAAVPAPAAKPLKPKPEKPATAKAAAPVVEAVTEIAEKTVSTATEPEPAPLPLALAAVDAVLKGSGRLAFVVVKESLGMQIGRAVHRWEFGEDGSYRLTSMIETSGLAALIRPLRQRYESRGRLGPRGLQPESYQTWRNGRSNGENADFDWSTAEVRLQRDGSVQRIAPGTQDLLSLNYQLAYLPAPENGSTIGVVTGRKYERYDLDSFGEEEIDTPAGRFRTLHLRAAGETLTEIWIALDHQRLPVKIRFTDKKGDSYQQLATEIDVMPVASD
;
A
#
# COMPACT_ATOMS: atom_id res chain seq x y z
N MET A 1 30.77 -28.77 -40.78
CA MET A 1 29.82 -29.48 -39.90
C MET A 1 29.81 -28.97 -38.45
N PRO A 2 30.83 -29.19 -37.59
CA PRO A 2 30.68 -28.96 -36.14
C PRO A 2 30.29 -27.53 -35.75
N VAL A 3 30.87 -26.51 -36.39
CA VAL A 3 30.58 -25.08 -36.12
C VAL A 3 29.09 -24.75 -36.28
N ILE A 4 28.41 -25.32 -37.28
CA ILE A 4 26.98 -25.09 -37.51
C ILE A 4 26.14 -25.74 -36.40
N LEU A 5 26.56 -26.91 -35.92
CA LEU A 5 25.87 -27.65 -34.86
C LEU A 5 26.03 -26.94 -33.50
N PHE A 6 27.23 -26.41 -33.20
CA PHE A 6 27.45 -25.55 -32.04
C PHE A 6 26.66 -24.24 -32.13
N ALA A 7 26.60 -23.59 -33.30
CA ALA A 7 25.81 -22.37 -33.50
C ALA A 7 24.30 -22.62 -33.34
N ALA A 8 23.79 -23.75 -33.86
CA ALA A 8 22.40 -24.16 -33.68
C ALA A 8 22.07 -24.48 -32.22
N LEU A 9 22.97 -25.17 -31.50
CA LEU A 9 22.82 -25.45 -30.07
C LEU A 9 22.82 -24.16 -29.24
N ALA A 10 23.76 -23.25 -29.50
CA ALA A 10 23.83 -21.95 -28.82
C ALA A 10 22.61 -21.06 -29.10
N GLY A 11 22.13 -21.03 -30.35
CA GLY A 11 20.91 -20.32 -30.73
C GLY A 11 19.65 -20.90 -30.09
N SER A 12 19.52 -22.23 -30.08
CA SER A 12 18.42 -22.92 -29.38
C SER A 12 18.45 -22.62 -27.88
N LEU A 13 19.61 -22.73 -27.24
CA LEU A 13 19.77 -22.39 -25.82
C LEU A 13 19.39 -20.93 -25.56
N ALA A 14 19.88 -19.97 -26.36
CA ALA A 14 19.54 -18.56 -26.22
C ALA A 14 18.01 -18.30 -26.32
N ILE A 15 17.31 -18.97 -27.24
CA ILE A 15 15.84 -18.88 -27.35
C ILE A 15 15.15 -19.40 -26.09
N HIS A 16 15.56 -20.57 -25.57
CA HIS A 16 14.98 -21.11 -24.33
C HIS A 16 15.27 -20.23 -23.11
N LEU A 17 16.47 -19.64 -23.01
CA LEU A 17 16.83 -18.71 -21.95
C LEU A 17 16.02 -17.39 -22.03
N VAL A 18 15.76 -16.87 -23.23
CA VAL A 18 14.86 -15.72 -23.41
C VAL A 18 13.41 -16.08 -23.07
N ALA A 19 12.94 -17.30 -23.39
CA ALA A 19 11.61 -17.75 -23.01
C ALA A 19 11.44 -17.90 -21.49
N LEU A 20 12.45 -18.41 -20.78
CA LEU A 20 12.40 -18.66 -19.33
C LEU A 20 12.57 -17.39 -18.48
N PHE A 21 13.27 -16.35 -18.97
CA PHE A 21 13.65 -15.16 -18.17
C PHE A 21 13.30 -13.80 -18.81
N GLY A 22 12.78 -13.77 -20.05
CA GLY A 22 12.60 -12.53 -20.81
C GLY A 22 11.38 -11.67 -20.41
N VAL A 23 10.35 -12.28 -19.81
CA VAL A 23 9.03 -11.64 -19.61
C VAL A 23 8.75 -11.28 -18.14
N ASP A 24 9.58 -11.75 -17.21
CA ASP A 24 9.40 -11.58 -15.76
C ASP A 24 9.62 -10.14 -15.30
N HIS A 25 8.61 -9.59 -14.62
CA HIS A 25 8.62 -8.22 -14.08
C HIS A 25 8.14 -8.15 -12.61
N GLY A 26 7.41 -9.15 -12.10
CA GLY A 26 6.81 -9.15 -10.76
C GLY A 26 7.73 -8.73 -9.61
N LEU A 27 8.82 -9.46 -9.38
CA LEU A 27 9.82 -9.13 -8.35
C LEU A 27 10.60 -7.82 -8.62
N PHE A 28 10.44 -7.25 -9.80
CA PHE A 28 11.44 -6.41 -10.45
C PHE A 28 10.85 -5.11 -11.01
N GLY A 29 9.78 -4.61 -10.38
CA GLY A 29 9.00 -3.49 -10.88
C GLY A 29 8.06 -3.96 -11.98
N GLU A 30 6.76 -3.96 -11.64
CA GLU A 30 5.61 -4.28 -12.50
C GLU A 30 5.72 -3.63 -13.91
N PRO A 31 5.16 -4.25 -14.97
CA PRO A 31 5.09 -3.63 -16.29
C PRO A 31 4.53 -2.20 -16.27
N PRO A 32 4.90 -1.34 -17.23
CA PRO A 32 4.33 -0.01 -17.36
C PRO A 32 2.81 -0.12 -17.47
N GLU A 33 2.15 0.66 -16.63
CA GLU A 33 0.69 0.76 -16.53
C GLU A 33 0.10 1.04 -17.92
N ARG A 34 -0.81 0.16 -18.37
CA ARG A 34 -1.47 0.34 -19.67
C ARG A 34 -2.32 1.62 -19.60
N PRO A 35 -2.32 2.47 -20.64
CA PRO A 35 -3.18 3.65 -20.65
C PRO A 35 -4.65 3.21 -20.49
N PRO A 36 -5.46 3.97 -19.73
CA PRO A 36 -6.83 3.58 -19.40
C PRO A 36 -7.67 3.38 -20.67
N LEU A 37 -8.46 2.31 -20.69
CA LEU A 37 -9.38 2.00 -21.79
C LEU A 37 -10.47 3.06 -21.87
N GLN A 38 -10.34 3.99 -22.82
CA GLN A 38 -11.31 5.04 -23.10
C GLN A 38 -12.53 4.47 -23.82
N ALA A 39 -13.55 4.06 -23.06
CA ALA A 39 -14.84 3.64 -23.60
C ALA A 39 -15.75 4.87 -23.83
N GLU A 40 -15.75 5.43 -25.04
CA GLU A 40 -16.72 6.47 -25.42
C GLU A 40 -18.12 5.84 -25.61
N LEU A 41 -19.05 6.19 -24.72
CA LEU A 41 -20.42 5.66 -24.71
C LEU A 41 -21.28 6.37 -25.77
N ARG A 42 -21.10 6.00 -27.03
CA ARG A 42 -21.87 6.55 -28.16
C ARG A 42 -23.33 6.15 -28.06
N ALA A 43 -24.21 7.15 -28.01
CA ALA A 43 -25.65 6.92 -28.16
C ALA A 43 -25.94 6.28 -29.53
N PRO A 44 -26.83 5.28 -29.61
CA PRO A 44 -27.26 4.75 -30.90
C PRO A 44 -27.95 5.85 -31.72
N PRO A 45 -27.86 5.82 -33.06
CA PRO A 45 -28.51 6.81 -33.90
C PRO A 45 -30.02 6.81 -33.66
N PRO A 46 -30.68 7.99 -33.65
CA PRO A 46 -32.10 8.07 -33.39
C PRO A 46 -32.89 7.26 -34.42
N LEU A 47 -33.83 6.44 -33.94
CA LEU A 47 -34.74 5.69 -34.81
C LEU A 47 -35.54 6.67 -35.70
N PRO A 48 -35.78 6.32 -36.98
CA PRO A 48 -36.52 7.20 -37.88
C PRO A 48 -37.93 7.46 -37.34
N THR A 49 -38.32 8.73 -37.30
CA THR A 49 -39.62 9.15 -36.79
C THR A 49 -40.75 8.59 -37.66
N PRO A 50 -41.79 7.96 -37.05
CA PRO A 50 -42.99 7.55 -37.78
C PRO A 50 -43.66 8.76 -38.46
N PRO A 51 -44.27 8.58 -39.65
CA PRO A 51 -44.98 9.66 -40.33
C PRO A 51 -46.19 10.13 -39.51
N ALA A 52 -46.44 11.44 -39.53
CA ALA A 52 -47.51 12.04 -38.75
C ALA A 52 -48.91 11.60 -39.24
N PRO A 53 -49.89 11.35 -38.33
CA PRO A 53 -51.27 11.08 -38.72
C PRO A 53 -51.91 12.23 -39.50
N ALA A 54 -52.75 11.90 -40.48
CA ALA A 54 -53.52 12.90 -41.24
C ALA A 54 -54.56 13.60 -40.35
N ALA A 55 -54.76 14.90 -40.56
CA ALA A 55 -55.65 15.72 -39.76
C ALA A 55 -57.14 15.51 -40.10
N VAL A 56 -58.00 15.59 -39.08
CA VAL A 56 -59.47 15.60 -39.19
C VAL A 56 -59.97 17.00 -38.77
N PRO A 57 -60.88 17.65 -39.53
CA PRO A 57 -61.30 19.03 -39.28
C PRO A 57 -62.29 19.17 -38.11
N ALA A 58 -62.39 20.38 -37.53
CA ALA A 58 -63.18 20.67 -36.34
C ALA A 58 -64.04 21.97 -36.44
N PRO A 59 -65.23 22.00 -35.82
CA PRO A 59 -65.99 23.21 -35.46
C PRO A 59 -66.19 23.33 -33.92
N ALA A 60 -66.41 24.49 -33.29
CA ALA A 60 -66.20 25.89 -33.68
C ALA A 60 -66.05 26.80 -32.43
N ALA A 61 -65.62 28.06 -32.64
CA ALA A 61 -65.35 29.14 -31.67
C ALA A 61 -66.60 29.67 -30.91
N LYS A 62 -66.59 30.50 -29.83
CA LYS A 62 -65.63 31.32 -28.99
C LYS A 62 -66.39 31.68 -27.66
N PRO A 63 -65.95 32.50 -26.64
CA PRO A 63 -64.91 33.57 -26.54
C PRO A 63 -64.07 33.52 -25.19
N LEU A 64 -63.24 34.47 -24.65
CA LEU A 64 -62.59 35.72 -25.13
C LEU A 64 -61.14 36.01 -24.54
N LYS A 65 -60.97 36.96 -23.58
CA LYS A 65 -59.76 37.78 -23.19
C LYS A 65 -59.98 38.49 -21.80
N PRO A 66 -59.01 39.18 -21.11
CA PRO A 66 -57.66 39.66 -21.53
C PRO A 66 -56.46 39.43 -20.55
N LYS A 67 -55.31 40.06 -20.86
CA LYS A 67 -53.95 40.14 -20.21
C LYS A 67 -53.84 41.44 -19.34
N PRO A 68 -52.72 41.86 -18.65
CA PRO A 68 -51.36 41.26 -18.51
C PRO A 68 -50.58 41.40 -17.15
N GLU A 69 -49.42 40.70 -17.10
CA GLU A 69 -48.10 41.07 -16.52
C GLU A 69 -47.75 41.02 -15.00
N LYS A 70 -46.42 41.09 -14.76
CA LYS A 70 -45.59 40.90 -13.52
C LYS A 70 -45.14 42.30 -12.97
N PRO A 71 -44.38 42.47 -11.85
CA PRO A 71 -43.58 41.49 -11.07
C PRO A 71 -43.56 41.63 -9.50
N ALA A 72 -42.84 40.68 -8.86
CA ALA A 72 -41.93 40.86 -7.69
C ALA A 72 -42.44 41.15 -6.25
N THR A 73 -41.47 40.97 -5.33
CA THR A 73 -41.41 41.32 -3.89
C THR A 73 -42.24 40.48 -2.89
N ALA A 74 -41.82 40.55 -1.63
CA ALA A 74 -42.21 39.66 -0.52
C ALA A 74 -42.43 40.47 0.78
N LYS A 75 -42.80 39.77 1.88
CA LYS A 75 -42.59 40.08 3.32
C LYS A 75 -43.86 40.11 4.17
N ALA A 76 -43.96 39.14 5.10
CA ALA A 76 -44.58 39.21 6.44
C ALA A 76 -44.30 37.87 7.16
N ALA A 77 -44.38 37.71 8.49
CA ALA A 77 -44.08 38.53 9.67
C ALA A 77 -44.31 37.62 10.91
N ALA A 78 -43.75 37.94 12.09
CA ALA A 78 -44.04 37.22 13.34
C ALA A 78 -45.38 37.67 13.98
N PRO A 79 -45.93 36.90 14.93
CA PRO A 79 -45.71 37.14 16.38
C PRO A 79 -45.12 35.90 17.09
N VAL A 80 -44.36 35.95 18.20
CA VAL A 80 -44.48 36.68 19.48
C VAL A 80 -45.60 36.15 20.40
N VAL A 81 -45.19 35.48 21.49
CA VAL A 81 -45.89 35.40 22.79
C VAL A 81 -44.80 35.41 23.88
N GLU A 82 -45.13 35.92 25.07
CA GLU A 82 -44.20 36.30 26.15
C GLU A 82 -44.80 35.90 27.52
N ALA A 83 -43.99 35.31 28.43
CA ALA A 83 -44.15 35.23 29.89
C ALA A 83 -43.21 34.16 30.50
N VAL A 84 -42.73 34.23 31.76
CA VAL A 84 -42.57 35.35 32.73
C VAL A 84 -41.40 35.00 33.67
N THR A 85 -40.80 36.01 34.30
CA THR A 85 -39.64 35.95 35.21
C THR A 85 -39.94 35.33 36.59
N GLU A 86 -38.94 34.70 37.22
CA GLU A 86 -38.83 34.61 38.69
C GLU A 86 -37.40 35.00 39.17
N ILE A 87 -37.19 35.22 40.47
CA ILE A 87 -36.23 36.18 41.05
C ILE A 87 -35.31 35.50 42.07
N ALA A 88 -33.99 35.78 42.04
CA ALA A 88 -33.14 35.80 43.25
C ALA A 88 -31.78 36.49 43.04
N GLU A 89 -31.48 37.42 43.94
CA GLU A 89 -30.37 38.36 43.97
C GLU A 89 -28.96 37.76 44.29
N LYS A 90 -27.92 38.37 43.69
CA LYS A 90 -26.47 38.39 44.03
C LYS A 90 -25.88 37.32 44.95
N THR A 91 -24.73 36.79 44.51
CA THR A 91 -23.54 36.69 45.38
C THR A 91 -22.29 37.06 44.57
N VAL A 92 -21.29 37.70 45.19
CA VAL A 92 -20.02 38.06 44.53
C VAL A 92 -18.99 37.00 44.88
N SER A 93 -18.38 36.38 43.86
CA SER A 93 -17.06 35.76 44.01
C SER A 93 -16.31 35.74 42.67
N THR A 94 -15.00 35.93 42.79
CA THR A 94 -13.91 35.89 41.81
C THR A 94 -14.17 35.08 40.53
N ALA A 95 -13.84 35.68 39.38
CA ALA A 95 -13.68 34.93 38.13
C ALA A 95 -12.45 34.02 38.21
N THR A 96 -12.67 32.70 38.17
CA THR A 96 -11.62 31.71 37.90
C THR A 96 -11.63 31.40 36.41
N GLU A 97 -10.48 31.56 35.77
CA GLU A 97 -10.25 31.21 34.38
C GLU A 97 -10.47 29.70 34.16
N PRO A 98 -11.17 29.26 33.10
CA PRO A 98 -11.43 27.84 32.89
C PRO A 98 -10.14 27.11 32.57
N GLU A 99 -9.72 26.23 33.49
CA GLU A 99 -8.55 25.37 33.35
C GLU A 99 -8.63 24.61 32.01
N PRO A 100 -7.60 24.69 31.14
CA PRO A 100 -7.64 24.07 29.83
C PRO A 100 -7.70 22.55 29.99
N ALA A 101 -8.69 21.93 29.35
CA ALA A 101 -8.84 20.47 29.37
C ALA A 101 -7.50 19.80 28.95
N PRO A 102 -7.04 18.78 29.68
CA PRO A 102 -5.72 18.20 29.45
C PRO A 102 -5.60 17.71 28.01
N LEU A 103 -4.53 18.12 27.34
CA LEU A 103 -4.17 17.64 26.01
C LEU A 103 -4.17 16.10 26.03
N PRO A 104 -4.66 15.42 24.97
CA PRO A 104 -4.64 13.97 24.92
C PRO A 104 -3.20 13.50 25.08
N LEU A 105 -2.94 12.77 26.17
CA LEU A 105 -1.62 12.22 26.48
C LEU A 105 -1.11 11.47 25.25
N ALA A 106 0.04 11.91 24.74
CA ALA A 106 0.70 11.21 23.65
C ALA A 106 0.96 9.78 24.13
N LEU A 107 0.28 8.81 23.51
CA LEU A 107 0.51 7.39 23.76
C LEU A 107 2.00 7.13 23.56
N ALA A 108 2.62 6.45 24.52
CA ALA A 108 4.03 6.11 24.41
C ALA A 108 4.27 5.16 23.22
N ALA A 109 5.46 5.21 22.63
CA ALA A 109 5.89 4.21 21.66
C ALA A 109 5.83 2.81 22.30
N VAL A 110 5.53 1.79 21.49
CA VAL A 110 5.66 0.40 21.97
C VAL A 110 7.14 0.05 22.09
N ASP A 111 7.47 -0.87 23.01
CA ASP A 111 8.80 -1.43 23.11
C ASP A 111 9.26 -2.03 21.77
N ALA A 112 10.53 -1.80 21.40
CA ALA A 112 11.10 -2.35 20.18
C ALA A 112 11.21 -3.88 20.27
N VAL A 113 10.36 -4.60 19.54
CA VAL A 113 10.43 -6.08 19.40
C VAL A 113 11.74 -6.50 18.74
N LEU A 114 12.20 -5.70 17.77
CA LEU A 114 13.53 -5.78 17.18
C LEU A 114 14.40 -4.68 17.79
N LYS A 115 15.34 -5.04 18.68
CA LYS A 115 16.28 -4.10 19.31
C LYS A 115 17.60 -4.07 18.54
N GLY A 116 18.26 -2.90 18.51
CA GLY A 116 19.55 -2.72 17.86
C GLY A 116 19.49 -2.88 16.34
N SER A 117 20.37 -3.71 15.80
CA SER A 117 20.50 -3.88 14.34
C SER A 117 20.55 -5.35 13.95
N GLY A 118 20.52 -5.61 12.65
CA GLY A 118 20.67 -6.98 12.17
C GLY A 118 20.57 -7.13 10.67
N ARG A 119 20.60 -8.38 10.25
CA ARG A 119 20.63 -8.79 8.86
C ARG A 119 19.85 -10.10 8.70
N LEU A 120 19.08 -10.16 7.61
CA LEU A 120 18.34 -11.35 7.20
C LEU A 120 18.64 -11.58 5.72
N ALA A 121 19.35 -12.66 5.41
CA ALA A 121 19.69 -13.02 4.04
C ALA A 121 18.72 -14.08 3.51
N PHE A 122 18.45 -14.05 2.20
CA PHE A 122 17.53 -14.97 1.54
C PHE A 122 18.10 -15.48 0.21
N VAL A 123 17.74 -16.73 -0.14
CA VAL A 123 17.66 -17.13 -1.56
C VAL A 123 16.34 -16.65 -2.15
N VAL A 124 16.34 -16.25 -3.42
CA VAL A 124 15.12 -15.91 -4.17
C VAL A 124 14.87 -16.96 -5.22
N VAL A 125 13.74 -17.68 -5.08
CA VAL A 125 13.31 -18.77 -5.95
C VAL A 125 12.12 -18.31 -6.80
N LYS A 126 12.09 -18.63 -8.10
CA LYS A 126 10.87 -18.51 -8.90
C LYS A 126 10.10 -19.82 -8.83
N GLU A 127 8.87 -19.77 -8.32
CA GLU A 127 8.09 -20.97 -7.96
C GLU A 127 7.75 -21.82 -9.19
N SER A 128 7.36 -21.19 -10.31
CA SER A 128 7.08 -21.86 -11.59
C SER A 128 8.30 -22.49 -12.28
N LEU A 129 9.52 -22.25 -11.77
CA LEU A 129 10.76 -22.88 -12.25
C LEU A 129 11.41 -23.82 -11.21
N GLY A 130 11.02 -23.75 -9.93
CA GLY A 130 11.70 -24.44 -8.83
C GLY A 130 13.17 -24.02 -8.63
N MET A 131 13.62 -22.93 -9.26
CA MET A 131 15.03 -22.53 -9.33
C MET A 131 15.31 -21.22 -8.60
N GLN A 132 16.49 -21.14 -7.97
CA GLN A 132 17.02 -19.87 -7.48
C GLN A 132 17.33 -18.93 -8.68
N ILE A 133 16.67 -17.77 -8.70
CA ILE A 133 16.91 -16.71 -9.69
C ILE A 133 17.71 -15.54 -9.10
N GLY A 134 17.84 -15.44 -7.78
CA GLY A 134 18.41 -14.28 -7.11
C GLY A 134 18.77 -14.51 -5.64
N ARG A 135 19.19 -13.43 -4.99
CA ARG A 135 19.45 -13.34 -3.56
C ARG A 135 18.84 -12.04 -3.04
N ALA A 136 18.46 -12.03 -1.77
CA ALA A 136 18.09 -10.81 -1.08
C ALA A 136 18.85 -10.68 0.25
N VAL A 137 19.10 -9.45 0.67
CA VAL A 137 19.61 -9.13 2.01
C VAL A 137 18.79 -7.96 2.55
N HIS A 138 18.07 -8.21 3.62
CA HIS A 138 17.45 -7.18 4.43
C HIS A 138 18.37 -6.81 5.60
N ARG A 139 18.28 -5.57 6.06
CA ARG A 139 18.89 -5.09 7.31
C ARG A 139 17.92 -4.17 8.04
N TRP A 140 17.96 -4.23 9.36
CA TRP A 140 17.29 -3.27 10.24
C TRP A 140 18.30 -2.60 11.15
N GLU A 141 17.99 -1.35 11.51
CA GLU A 141 18.72 -0.48 12.42
C GLU A 141 17.66 0.30 13.21
N PHE A 142 17.60 0.13 14.54
CA PHE A 142 16.75 0.92 15.43
C PHE A 142 17.62 1.77 16.35
N GLY A 143 17.36 3.08 16.39
CA GLY A 143 18.02 4.04 17.28
C GLY A 143 17.36 4.12 18.65
N GLU A 144 18.11 4.56 19.65
CA GLU A 144 17.62 4.78 21.01
C GLU A 144 16.62 5.94 21.11
N ASP A 145 16.66 6.86 20.14
CA ASP A 145 15.69 7.94 19.94
C ASP A 145 14.33 7.45 19.37
N GLY A 146 14.18 6.14 19.17
CA GLY A 146 13.01 5.54 18.54
C GLY A 146 12.97 5.70 17.02
N SER A 147 14.02 6.24 16.39
CA SER A 147 14.14 6.19 14.93
C SER A 147 14.38 4.76 14.43
N TYR A 148 14.02 4.49 13.19
CA TYR A 148 14.39 3.24 12.52
C TYR A 148 14.81 3.48 11.08
N ARG A 149 15.63 2.54 10.59
CA ARG A 149 15.99 2.39 9.18
C ARG A 149 15.99 0.92 8.78
N LEU A 150 15.17 0.60 7.80
CA LEU A 150 15.15 -0.70 7.11
C LEU A 150 15.78 -0.53 5.73
N THR A 151 16.57 -1.51 5.31
CA THR A 151 16.99 -1.63 3.91
C THR A 151 16.74 -3.04 3.38
N SER A 152 16.44 -3.14 2.09
CA SER A 152 16.46 -4.39 1.33
C SER A 152 17.27 -4.20 0.06
N MET A 153 18.05 -5.22 -0.29
CA MET A 153 18.76 -5.33 -1.56
C MET A 153 18.42 -6.68 -2.18
N ILE A 154 17.79 -6.69 -3.35
CA ILE A 154 17.44 -7.88 -4.13
C ILE A 154 18.24 -7.84 -5.43
N GLU A 155 18.93 -8.92 -5.78
CA GLU A 155 19.70 -9.01 -7.03
C GLU A 155 19.57 -10.37 -7.71
N THR A 156 19.57 -10.38 -9.06
CA THR A 156 19.61 -11.63 -9.83
C THR A 156 20.94 -12.34 -9.63
N SER A 157 20.93 -13.67 -9.69
CA SER A 157 22.11 -14.51 -9.45
C SER A 157 22.19 -15.68 -10.42
N GLY A 158 23.38 -16.27 -10.57
CA GLY A 158 23.62 -17.39 -11.47
C GLY A 158 23.22 -17.08 -12.91
N LEU A 159 22.53 -18.01 -13.57
CA LEU A 159 22.12 -17.90 -14.97
C LEU A 159 21.17 -16.72 -15.24
N ALA A 160 20.29 -16.38 -14.29
CA ALA A 160 19.41 -15.23 -14.41
C ALA A 160 20.18 -13.90 -14.46
N ALA A 161 21.30 -13.79 -13.74
CA ALA A 161 22.17 -12.60 -13.78
C ALA A 161 22.92 -12.46 -15.11
N LEU A 162 23.25 -13.56 -15.78
CA LEU A 162 23.91 -13.54 -17.10
C LEU A 162 22.96 -13.06 -18.21
N ILE A 163 21.67 -13.37 -18.10
CA ILE A 163 20.65 -13.01 -19.09
C ILE A 163 20.07 -11.61 -18.80
N ARG A 164 19.82 -11.31 -17.52
CA ARG A 164 19.17 -10.07 -17.08
C ARG A 164 19.76 -9.61 -15.73
N PRO A 165 20.95 -8.99 -15.73
CA PRO A 165 21.55 -8.44 -14.52
C PRO A 165 20.67 -7.31 -13.96
N LEU A 166 20.20 -7.49 -12.73
CA LEU A 166 19.29 -6.57 -12.08
C LEU A 166 19.53 -6.56 -10.58
N ARG A 167 19.64 -5.36 -10.03
CA ARG A 167 19.86 -5.05 -8.62
C ARG A 167 18.88 -3.97 -8.20
N GLN A 168 18.00 -4.30 -7.25
CA GLN A 168 16.94 -3.42 -6.76
C GLN A 168 17.11 -3.19 -5.27
N ARG A 169 17.14 -1.92 -4.85
CA ARG A 169 17.26 -1.51 -3.45
C ARG A 169 15.99 -0.83 -3.01
N TYR A 170 15.60 -1.13 -1.78
CA TYR A 170 14.55 -0.46 -1.03
C TYR A 170 15.15 0.10 0.27
N GLU A 171 14.66 1.24 0.73
CA GLU A 171 14.97 1.80 2.03
C GLU A 171 13.71 2.44 2.61
N SER A 172 13.40 2.10 3.86
CA SER A 172 12.32 2.70 4.63
C SER A 172 12.92 3.31 5.89
N ARG A 173 12.52 4.54 6.22
CA ARG A 173 12.96 5.25 7.42
C ARG A 173 11.75 5.86 8.11
N GLY A 174 11.80 5.94 9.43
CA GLY A 174 10.76 6.61 10.21
C GLY A 174 11.00 6.43 11.70
N ARG A 175 9.91 6.31 12.47
CA ARG A 175 9.96 6.11 13.92
C ARG A 175 9.14 4.91 14.37
N LEU A 176 9.47 4.39 15.54
CA LEU A 176 8.65 3.44 16.29
C LEU A 176 7.60 4.24 17.08
N GLY A 177 6.34 4.09 16.68
CA GLY A 177 5.19 4.74 17.31
C GLY A 177 4.36 3.80 18.20
N PRO A 178 3.22 4.25 18.73
CA PRO A 178 2.39 3.48 19.67
C PRO A 178 1.67 2.24 19.08
N ARG A 179 1.91 1.93 17.80
CA ARG A 179 1.35 0.78 17.08
C ARG A 179 2.38 0.12 16.16
N GLY A 180 3.67 0.22 16.50
CA GLY A 180 4.77 -0.26 15.66
C GLY A 180 5.34 0.81 14.73
N LEU A 181 5.81 0.39 13.56
CA LEU A 181 6.53 1.23 12.61
C LEU A 181 5.64 2.32 12.02
N GLN A 182 6.18 3.53 11.94
CA GLN A 182 5.57 4.70 11.35
C GLN A 182 6.56 5.27 10.30
N PRO A 183 6.48 4.83 9.03
CA PRO A 183 7.37 5.29 7.96
C PRO A 183 7.23 6.79 7.70
N GLU A 184 8.34 7.49 7.53
CA GLU A 184 8.39 8.92 7.15
C GLU A 184 8.87 9.10 5.71
N SER A 185 9.74 8.21 5.20
CA SER A 185 10.14 8.19 3.78
C SER A 185 10.49 6.77 3.33
N TYR A 186 10.00 6.41 2.15
CA TYR A 186 10.24 5.16 1.45
C TYR A 186 10.87 5.45 0.08
N GLN A 187 12.06 4.89 -0.15
CA GLN A 187 12.95 5.23 -1.26
C GLN A 187 13.37 3.95 -2.00
N THR A 188 13.35 3.99 -3.33
CA THR A 188 13.64 2.82 -4.16
C THR A 188 14.61 3.13 -5.31
N TRP A 189 15.48 2.17 -5.62
CA TRP A 189 16.49 2.30 -6.68
C TRP A 189 16.59 1.03 -7.50
N ARG A 190 16.70 1.18 -8.82
CA ARG A 190 16.90 0.10 -9.78
C ARG A 190 18.22 0.31 -10.54
N ASN A 191 19.12 -0.67 -10.47
CA ASN A 191 20.48 -0.61 -11.04
C ASN A 191 21.23 0.69 -10.67
N GLY A 192 21.10 1.11 -9.40
CA GLY A 192 21.78 2.29 -8.85
C GLY A 192 21.13 3.65 -9.12
N ARG A 193 20.05 3.72 -9.91
CA ARG A 193 19.27 4.96 -10.14
C ARG A 193 17.93 4.88 -9.41
N SER A 194 17.45 6.00 -8.86
CA SER A 194 16.05 6.09 -8.42
C SER A 194 15.13 5.82 -9.62
N ASN A 195 14.04 5.09 -9.41
CA ASN A 195 13.02 4.80 -10.43
C ASN A 195 11.78 5.72 -10.32
N GLY A 196 11.73 6.59 -9.30
CA GLY A 196 10.59 7.47 -9.01
C GLY A 196 9.45 6.82 -8.19
N GLU A 197 9.57 5.56 -7.80
CA GLU A 197 8.57 4.82 -7.02
C GLU A 197 8.82 5.04 -5.51
N ASN A 198 8.89 6.32 -5.12
CA ASN A 198 9.19 6.79 -3.78
C ASN A 198 7.96 7.44 -3.14
N ALA A 199 7.90 7.43 -1.80
CA ALA A 199 6.81 8.02 -1.04
C ALA A 199 7.31 8.71 0.24
N ASP A 200 6.81 9.91 0.51
CA ASP A 200 7.11 10.68 1.72
C ASP A 200 5.81 10.90 2.52
N PHE A 201 5.83 10.58 3.81
CA PHE A 201 4.65 10.47 4.67
C PHE A 201 4.58 11.64 5.66
N ASP A 202 3.43 12.29 5.76
CA ASP A 202 3.15 13.31 6.76
C ASP A 202 2.02 12.83 7.71
N TRP A 203 2.43 12.45 8.92
CA TRP A 203 1.52 11.98 9.97
C TRP A 203 0.82 13.10 10.73
N SER A 204 1.21 14.37 10.54
CA SER A 204 0.51 15.53 11.10
C SER A 204 -0.77 15.85 10.31
N THR A 205 -0.76 15.59 9.00
CA THR A 205 -1.92 15.73 8.10
C THR A 205 -2.61 14.39 7.77
N ALA A 206 -1.95 13.26 8.06
CA ALA A 206 -2.35 11.90 7.66
C ALA A 206 -2.41 11.72 6.14
N GLU A 207 -1.38 12.23 5.44
CA GLU A 207 -1.25 12.19 3.99
C GLU A 207 0.12 11.58 3.56
N VAL A 208 0.17 11.01 2.37
CA VAL A 208 1.41 10.56 1.71
C VAL A 208 1.55 11.24 0.36
N ARG A 209 2.76 11.74 0.05
CA ARG A 209 3.14 12.28 -1.25
C ARG A 209 3.87 11.21 -2.05
N LEU A 210 3.41 10.95 -3.26
CA LEU A 210 4.04 10.00 -4.18
C LEU A 210 4.91 10.76 -5.19
N GLN A 211 6.20 10.41 -5.29
CA GLN A 211 7.13 11.13 -6.17
C GLN A 211 6.93 10.80 -7.66
N ARG A 212 6.24 9.69 -7.99
CA ARG A 212 5.94 9.24 -9.36
C ARG A 212 5.17 10.27 -10.18
N ASP A 213 4.15 10.88 -9.57
CA ASP A 213 3.20 11.79 -10.20
C ASP A 213 2.96 13.09 -9.40
N GLY A 214 3.57 13.21 -8.21
CA GLY A 214 3.41 14.34 -7.30
C GLY A 214 2.09 14.31 -6.51
N SER A 215 1.27 13.26 -6.66
CA SER A 215 -0.03 13.15 -6.00
C SER A 215 0.10 13.07 -4.49
N VAL A 216 -0.95 13.52 -3.80
CA VAL A 216 -1.07 13.46 -2.34
C VAL A 216 -2.32 12.66 -2.01
N GLN A 217 -2.18 11.64 -1.17
CA GLN A 217 -3.23 10.66 -0.89
C GLN A 217 -3.39 10.51 0.64
N ARG A 218 -4.64 10.51 1.15
CA ARG A 218 -4.89 10.31 2.58
C ARG A 218 -4.69 8.86 2.99
N ILE A 219 -3.94 8.65 4.06
CA ILE A 219 -3.53 7.34 4.56
C ILE A 219 -4.25 6.98 5.86
N ALA A 220 -4.50 5.69 6.08
CA ALA A 220 -5.02 5.22 7.35
C ALA A 220 -3.94 5.32 8.44
N PRO A 221 -4.26 5.67 9.69
CA PRO A 221 -3.28 5.70 10.78
C PRO A 221 -2.67 4.30 10.98
N GLY A 222 -1.34 4.16 10.83
CA GLY A 222 -0.64 2.86 10.85
C GLY A 222 -0.33 2.25 9.47
N THR A 223 -0.59 2.99 8.38
CA THR A 223 -0.16 2.66 7.01
C THR A 223 1.35 2.42 6.93
N GLN A 224 1.75 1.46 6.09
CA GLN A 224 3.13 1.02 5.87
C GLN A 224 3.59 1.28 4.44
N ASP A 225 4.88 1.16 4.18
CA ASP A 225 5.42 0.94 2.84
C ASP A 225 5.69 -0.56 2.59
N LEU A 226 6.05 -0.92 1.35
CA LEU A 226 6.29 -2.31 0.95
C LEU A 226 7.46 -3.00 1.70
N LEU A 227 8.42 -2.25 2.24
CA LEU A 227 9.50 -2.81 3.06
C LEU A 227 9.10 -2.86 4.54
N SER A 228 8.55 -1.77 5.09
CA SER A 228 8.16 -1.69 6.50
C SER A 228 7.04 -2.67 6.85
N LEU A 229 6.13 -2.98 5.91
CA LEU A 229 5.08 -3.99 6.07
C LEU A 229 5.60 -5.31 6.64
N ASN A 230 6.71 -5.83 6.11
CA ASN A 230 7.29 -7.12 6.51
C ASN A 230 7.76 -7.16 7.98
N TYR A 231 8.04 -5.99 8.56
CA TYR A 231 8.53 -5.83 9.93
C TYR A 231 7.43 -5.33 10.88
N GLN A 232 6.44 -4.60 10.36
CA GLN A 232 5.26 -4.16 11.10
C GLN A 232 4.46 -5.32 11.68
N LEU A 233 4.48 -6.50 11.04
CA LEU A 233 3.79 -7.71 11.52
C LEU A 233 4.29 -8.16 12.91
N ALA A 234 5.51 -7.79 13.30
CA ALA A 234 6.05 -8.04 14.64
C ALA A 234 5.38 -7.19 15.74
N TYR A 235 4.77 -6.06 15.37
CA TYR A 235 4.16 -5.08 16.27
C TYR A 235 2.63 -5.08 16.27
N LEU A 236 2.01 -5.98 15.49
CA LEU A 236 0.57 -6.22 15.57
C LEU A 236 0.29 -6.93 16.91
N PRO A 237 -0.75 -6.52 17.68
CA PRO A 237 -0.98 -7.05 19.02
C PRO A 237 -1.56 -8.48 19.02
N ALA A 238 -2.29 -8.84 17.95
CA ALA A 238 -3.00 -10.10 17.83
C ALA A 238 -3.15 -10.55 16.34
N PRO A 239 -2.05 -10.61 15.55
CA PRO A 239 -2.11 -10.84 14.10
C PRO A 239 -2.69 -12.20 13.70
N GLU A 240 -2.74 -13.17 14.62
CA GLU A 240 -3.42 -14.45 14.44
C GLU A 240 -4.93 -14.32 14.20
N ASN A 241 -5.52 -13.16 14.53
CA ASN A 241 -6.92 -12.79 14.20
C ASN A 241 -7.04 -11.99 12.89
N GLY A 242 -5.92 -11.76 12.18
CA GLY A 242 -5.84 -10.87 11.02
C GLY A 242 -5.84 -9.39 11.37
N SER A 243 -5.83 -8.52 10.35
CA SER A 243 -5.93 -7.06 10.50
C SER A 243 -6.32 -6.40 9.17
N THR A 244 -6.64 -5.10 9.16
CA THR A 244 -6.67 -4.31 7.91
C THR A 244 -5.55 -3.27 7.95
N ILE A 245 -4.67 -3.30 6.96
CA ILE A 245 -3.47 -2.46 6.92
C ILE A 245 -3.44 -1.59 5.66
N GLY A 246 -3.01 -0.34 5.80
CA GLY A 246 -2.71 0.51 4.66
C GLY A 246 -1.32 0.19 4.12
N VAL A 247 -1.14 0.15 2.81
CA VAL A 247 0.16 -0.10 2.15
C VAL A 247 0.38 0.92 1.03
N VAL A 248 1.56 1.54 1.02
CA VAL A 248 2.02 2.45 -0.03
C VAL A 248 3.07 1.74 -0.89
N THR A 249 2.81 1.67 -2.18
CA THR A 249 3.64 0.97 -3.18
C THR A 249 4.70 1.86 -3.83
N GLY A 250 4.78 3.15 -3.46
CA GLY A 250 5.49 4.18 -4.22
C GLY A 250 4.75 4.64 -5.50
N ARG A 251 3.66 3.96 -5.89
CA ARG A 251 2.80 4.34 -7.02
C ARG A 251 1.33 4.62 -6.66
N LYS A 252 0.86 4.02 -5.57
CA LYS A 252 -0.48 4.20 -4.98
C LYS A 252 -0.48 3.79 -3.51
N TYR A 253 -1.38 4.41 -2.74
CA TYR A 253 -1.86 3.91 -1.45
C TYR A 253 -3.09 3.02 -1.64
N GLU A 254 -3.12 1.88 -0.96
CA GLU A 254 -4.27 0.97 -0.89
C GLU A 254 -4.45 0.42 0.53
N ARG A 255 -5.62 -0.17 0.80
CA ARG A 255 -5.85 -0.95 2.02
C ARG A 255 -5.98 -2.42 1.65
N TYR A 256 -5.30 -3.25 2.42
CA TYR A 256 -5.30 -4.69 2.31
C TYR A 256 -5.86 -5.27 3.62
N ASP A 257 -6.78 -6.21 3.50
CA ASP A 257 -7.06 -7.12 4.61
C ASP A 257 -5.92 -8.16 4.66
N LEU A 258 -5.37 -8.30 5.85
CA LEU A 258 -4.27 -9.19 6.19
C LEU A 258 -4.87 -10.43 6.86
N ASP A 259 -5.17 -11.45 6.06
CA ASP A 259 -5.69 -12.72 6.54
C ASP A 259 -4.65 -13.44 7.38
N SER A 260 -5.10 -14.10 8.46
CA SER A 260 -4.32 -15.08 9.20
C SER A 260 -4.60 -16.48 8.65
N PHE A 261 -3.55 -17.20 8.26
CA PHE A 261 -3.62 -18.60 7.81
C PHE A 261 -3.27 -19.60 8.92
N GLY A 262 -3.09 -19.13 10.15
CA GLY A 262 -2.73 -19.94 11.31
C GLY A 262 -1.23 -20.23 11.43
N GLU A 263 -0.87 -20.96 12.48
CA GLU A 263 0.50 -21.39 12.68
C GLU A 263 0.86 -22.58 11.78
N GLU A 264 1.98 -22.49 11.08
CA GLU A 264 2.60 -23.60 10.36
C GLU A 264 4.11 -23.65 10.62
N GLU A 265 4.68 -24.85 10.57
CA GLU A 265 6.11 -25.07 10.75
C GLU A 265 6.78 -25.26 9.39
N ILE A 266 7.78 -24.43 9.07
CA ILE A 266 8.43 -24.41 7.75
C ILE A 266 9.93 -24.65 7.87
N ASP A 267 10.47 -25.42 6.92
CA ASP A 267 11.92 -25.56 6.71
C ASP A 267 12.41 -24.48 5.75
N THR A 268 13.53 -23.84 6.09
CA THR A 268 14.27 -22.88 5.26
C THR A 268 15.77 -23.20 5.31
N PRO A 269 16.60 -22.70 4.39
CA PRO A 269 18.05 -22.85 4.51
C PRO A 269 18.68 -22.28 5.80
N ALA A 270 18.01 -21.34 6.49
CA ALA A 270 18.41 -20.84 7.81
C ALA A 270 18.04 -21.78 8.98
N GLY A 271 17.22 -22.80 8.73
CA GLY A 271 16.69 -23.71 9.75
C GLY A 271 15.17 -23.88 9.67
N ARG A 272 14.64 -24.59 10.65
CA ARG A 272 13.22 -24.93 10.82
C ARG A 272 12.56 -23.94 11.78
N PHE A 273 11.44 -23.36 11.39
CA PHE A 273 10.77 -22.29 12.14
C PHE A 273 9.29 -22.59 12.33
N ARG A 274 8.80 -22.46 13.57
CA ARG A 274 7.37 -22.27 13.85
C ARG A 274 6.99 -20.84 13.47
N THR A 275 6.01 -20.70 12.57
CA THR A 275 5.65 -19.42 11.97
C THR A 275 4.15 -19.17 12.03
N LEU A 276 3.75 -17.90 12.05
CA LEU A 276 2.39 -17.48 11.68
C LEU A 276 2.41 -17.03 10.22
N HIS A 277 1.54 -17.61 9.40
CA HIS A 277 1.37 -17.23 8.00
C HIS A 277 0.32 -16.11 7.89
N LEU A 278 0.73 -14.97 7.34
CA LEU A 278 -0.10 -13.79 7.13
C LEU A 278 -0.16 -13.43 5.63
N ARG A 279 -1.35 -13.09 5.13
CA ARG A 279 -1.60 -12.88 3.69
C ARG A 279 -2.31 -11.55 3.41
N ALA A 280 -1.67 -10.68 2.63
CA ALA A 280 -2.29 -9.49 2.04
C ALA A 280 -2.65 -9.77 0.57
N ALA A 281 -3.95 -9.77 0.25
CA ALA A 281 -4.45 -10.04 -1.10
C ALA A 281 -5.10 -8.81 -1.73
N GLY A 282 -4.75 -8.52 -2.99
CA GLY A 282 -5.36 -7.47 -3.82
C GLY A 282 -5.15 -7.79 -5.30
N GLU A 283 -4.76 -6.82 -6.13
CA GLU A 283 -4.34 -7.11 -7.52
C GLU A 283 -3.07 -7.98 -7.57
N THR A 284 -2.25 -7.91 -6.52
CA THR A 284 -1.10 -8.79 -6.28
C THR A 284 -1.27 -9.45 -4.92
N LEU A 285 -0.57 -10.57 -4.70
CA LEU A 285 -0.67 -11.37 -3.50
C LEU A 285 0.69 -11.38 -2.79
N THR A 286 0.71 -10.93 -1.53
CA THR A 286 1.88 -10.96 -0.66
C THR A 286 1.59 -11.83 0.56
N GLU A 287 2.39 -12.86 0.79
CA GLU A 287 2.30 -13.77 1.93
C GLU A 287 3.62 -13.74 2.70
N ILE A 288 3.53 -13.62 4.03
CA ILE A 288 4.68 -13.45 4.92
C ILE A 288 4.54 -14.42 6.09
N TRP A 289 5.58 -15.19 6.33
CA TRP A 289 5.67 -16.13 7.45
C TRP A 289 6.60 -15.52 8.51
N ILE A 290 6.02 -15.10 9.64
CA ILE A 290 6.77 -14.53 10.76
C ILE A 290 7.18 -15.62 11.76
N ALA A 291 8.47 -15.74 12.05
CA ALA A 291 8.99 -16.73 12.99
C ALA A 291 8.66 -16.33 14.44
N LEU A 292 7.71 -17.05 15.04
CA LEU A 292 7.11 -16.68 16.33
C LEU A 292 8.12 -16.72 17.47
N ASP A 293 9.06 -17.66 17.42
CA ASP A 293 10.12 -17.83 18.41
C ASP A 293 11.40 -17.00 18.11
N HIS A 294 11.41 -16.23 17.01
CA HIS A 294 12.55 -15.40 16.57
C HIS A 294 12.09 -13.96 16.28
N GLN A 295 11.60 -13.28 17.33
CA GLN A 295 11.18 -11.87 17.32
C GLN A 295 10.18 -11.50 16.20
N ARG A 296 9.39 -12.48 15.71
CA ARG A 296 8.46 -12.34 14.58
C ARG A 296 9.15 -11.86 13.28
N LEU A 297 10.42 -12.22 13.07
CA LEU A 297 11.16 -11.94 11.84
C LEU A 297 10.53 -12.65 10.61
N PRO A 298 10.47 -11.99 9.43
CA PRO A 298 9.84 -12.55 8.23
C PRO A 298 10.77 -13.56 7.52
N VAL A 299 10.81 -14.80 8.01
CA VAL A 299 11.73 -15.87 7.53
C VAL A 299 11.38 -16.43 6.14
N LYS A 300 10.15 -16.20 5.67
CA LYS A 300 9.74 -16.46 4.28
C LYS A 300 8.78 -15.37 3.83
N ILE A 301 8.96 -14.91 2.59
CA ILE A 301 8.09 -13.93 1.91
C ILE A 301 7.78 -14.48 0.52
N ARG A 302 6.50 -14.68 0.17
CA ARG A 302 6.05 -14.98 -1.20
C ARG A 302 5.36 -13.75 -1.78
N PHE A 303 5.75 -13.38 -3.00
CA PHE A 303 5.06 -12.37 -3.80
C PHE A 303 4.60 -12.99 -5.11
N THR A 304 3.32 -12.82 -5.45
CA THR A 304 2.74 -13.27 -6.72
C THR A 304 2.20 -12.06 -7.47
N ASP A 305 2.68 -11.86 -8.70
CA ASP A 305 2.31 -10.70 -9.52
C ASP A 305 0.97 -10.87 -10.26
N LYS A 306 0.53 -9.81 -10.96
CA LYS A 306 -0.74 -9.75 -11.70
C LYS A 306 -0.88 -10.79 -12.83
N LYS A 307 0.18 -11.53 -13.17
CA LYS A 307 0.17 -12.63 -14.16
C LYS A 307 0.08 -14.01 -13.52
N GLY A 308 0.23 -14.10 -12.19
CA GLY A 308 0.40 -15.36 -11.47
C GLY A 308 1.85 -15.85 -11.37
N ASP A 309 2.85 -15.02 -11.71
CA ASP A 309 4.26 -15.39 -11.47
C ASP A 309 4.58 -15.20 -9.97
N SER A 310 4.76 -16.32 -9.26
CA SER A 310 5.13 -16.36 -7.84
C SER A 310 6.65 -16.45 -7.63
N TYR A 311 7.14 -15.65 -6.68
CA TYR A 311 8.54 -15.58 -6.28
C TYR A 311 8.62 -15.70 -4.75
N GLN A 312 9.52 -16.56 -4.25
CA GLN A 312 9.71 -16.79 -2.81
C GLN A 312 11.10 -16.33 -2.38
N GLN A 313 11.15 -15.52 -1.32
CA GLN A 313 12.35 -15.28 -0.52
C GLN A 313 12.34 -16.26 0.65
N LEU A 314 13.38 -17.09 0.78
CA LEU A 314 13.53 -18.07 1.86
C LEU A 314 14.81 -17.76 2.65
N ALA A 315 14.69 -17.59 3.98
CA ALA A 315 15.82 -17.19 4.82
C ALA A 315 16.98 -18.19 4.75
N THR A 316 18.20 -17.68 4.73
CA THR A 316 19.46 -18.46 4.71
C THR A 316 20.36 -18.17 5.90
N GLU A 317 20.35 -16.93 6.38
CA GLU A 317 21.20 -16.46 7.48
C GLU A 317 20.41 -15.39 8.27
N ILE A 318 20.44 -15.47 9.61
CA ILE A 318 19.78 -14.51 10.51
C ILE A 318 20.82 -13.99 11.50
N ASP A 319 21.26 -12.75 11.35
CA ASP A 319 22.21 -12.10 12.24
C ASP A 319 21.46 -11.04 13.07
N VAL A 320 21.32 -11.25 14.38
CA VAL A 320 20.78 -10.26 15.32
C VAL A 320 21.95 -9.65 16.09
N MET A 321 22.14 -8.33 15.95
CA MET A 321 23.22 -7.59 16.62
C MET A 321 22.60 -6.66 17.66
N PRO A 322 22.81 -6.90 18.97
CA PRO A 322 22.25 -6.05 20.02
C PRO A 322 22.78 -4.61 19.91
N VAL A 323 22.06 -3.67 20.53
CA VAL A 323 22.63 -2.33 20.79
C VAL A 323 23.91 -2.52 21.61
N ALA A 324 25.00 -1.87 21.21
CA ALA A 324 26.19 -1.82 22.05
C ALA A 324 25.85 -0.98 23.30
N SER A 325 25.96 -1.56 24.48
CA SER A 325 25.79 -0.83 25.74
C SER A 325 27.11 -0.15 26.10
N ASP A 326 27.11 1.19 26.11
CA ASP A 326 28.16 2.03 26.70
C ASP A 326 28.09 2.06 28.23
#